data_AF-A0A2D9TNB8-F1
#
_entry.id   AF-A0A2D9TNB8-F1
#
_cell.length_a   1.000
_cell.length_b   1.000
_cell.length_c   1.000
_cell.angle_alpha   90.00
_cell.angle_beta   90.00
_cell.angle_gamma   90.00
#
_symmetry.space_group_name_H-M   'P 1'
#
loop_
_entity.id
_entity.type
_entity.pdbx_description
1 polymer ?
#
loop_
_entity_poly.entity_id
_entity_poly.type
_entity_poly.pdbx_seq_one_letter_code
_entity_poly.pdbx_strand_id
1 'polypeptide(L)'
;MLIISTLFSCTPEAKEELNAVNNEVTFQRNVESFMNFTKEFRNENIDVVMDMFADSALWSPPEYNSYSWKSKDDLREGLTNYMNNFDELTFTPGINLPEDNVVDGFWGGSRYRSDGDNNTSSLSSANPNNLRVYGTWSSIHTESGKKTYSKWYAIVNFNEAGKIVRFNDWFNVDGLQVQINE
;
A
#
# COMPACT_ATOMS: atom_id res chain seq x y z
N MET A 1 -11.14 47.24 -38.59
CA MET A 1 -10.78 45.83 -38.88
C MET A 1 -10.04 45.32 -37.65
N LEU A 2 -10.76 44.62 -36.77
CA LEU A 2 -10.26 44.14 -35.48
C LEU A 2 -9.51 42.83 -35.72
N ILE A 3 -8.20 42.82 -35.50
CA ILE A 3 -7.38 41.59 -35.62
C ILE A 3 -7.54 40.84 -34.30
N ILE A 4 -8.33 39.77 -34.31
CA ILE A 4 -8.43 38.82 -33.21
C ILE A 4 -7.24 37.86 -33.34
N SER A 5 -6.24 38.04 -32.49
CA SER A 5 -5.13 37.11 -32.33
C SER A 5 -5.54 36.00 -31.35
N THR A 6 -5.88 34.83 -31.88
CA THR A 6 -6.12 33.62 -31.08
C THR A 6 -4.78 33.09 -30.55
N LEU A 7 -4.53 33.27 -29.25
CA LEU A 7 -3.42 32.63 -28.56
C LEU A 7 -3.77 31.15 -28.35
N PHE A 8 -3.17 30.26 -29.13
CA PHE A 8 -3.12 28.84 -28.81
C PHE A 8 -2.22 28.65 -27.58
N SER A 9 -2.82 28.53 -26.40
CA SER A 9 -2.14 28.07 -25.20
C SER A 9 -1.91 26.57 -25.33
N CYS A 10 -0.70 26.19 -25.74
CA CYS A 10 -0.26 24.80 -25.67
C CYS A 10 0.14 24.54 -24.21
N THR A 11 -0.71 23.88 -23.43
CA THR A 11 -0.36 23.38 -22.11
C THR A 11 0.71 22.29 -22.32
N PRO A 12 1.93 22.42 -21.76
CA PRO A 12 2.87 21.31 -21.80
C PRO A 12 2.28 20.18 -20.96
N GLU A 13 1.96 19.07 -21.62
CA GLU A 13 1.71 17.80 -20.96
C GLU A 13 3.00 17.46 -20.20
N ALA A 14 3.00 17.64 -18.88
CA ALA A 14 4.14 17.33 -18.04
C ALA A 14 4.37 15.82 -18.09
N LYS A 15 5.18 15.38 -19.06
CA LYS A 15 5.78 14.05 -19.04
C LYS A 15 6.62 13.99 -17.77
N GLU A 16 6.18 13.20 -16.82
CA GLU A 16 6.95 12.79 -15.64
C GLU A 16 8.35 12.36 -16.14
N GLU A 17 9.38 13.18 -15.85
CA GLU A 17 10.73 12.90 -16.34
C GLU A 17 11.26 11.65 -15.65
N LEU A 18 11.39 10.59 -16.46
CA LEU A 18 11.88 9.29 -16.07
C LEU A 18 13.39 9.34 -15.80
N ASN A 19 13.82 9.66 -14.58
CA ASN A 19 15.20 9.37 -14.16
C ASN A 19 15.27 7.94 -13.58
N ALA A 20 15.57 6.97 -14.45
CA ALA A 20 15.55 5.54 -14.10
C ALA A 20 16.41 5.17 -12.88
N VAL A 21 17.54 5.84 -12.66
CA VAL A 21 18.42 5.60 -11.49
C VAL A 21 17.76 6.09 -10.20
N ASN A 22 17.14 7.27 -10.23
CA ASN A 22 16.43 7.81 -9.06
C ASN A 22 15.17 6.99 -8.73
N ASN A 23 14.51 6.43 -9.74
CA ASN A 23 13.31 5.63 -9.55
C ASN A 23 13.60 4.31 -8.83
N GLU A 24 14.66 3.60 -9.21
CA GLU A 24 15.05 2.36 -8.52
C GLU A 24 15.41 2.62 -7.06
N VAL A 25 16.22 3.65 -6.78
CA VAL A 25 16.60 4.02 -5.41
C VAL A 25 15.37 4.39 -4.57
N THR A 26 14.44 5.16 -5.14
CA THR A 26 13.20 5.54 -4.46
C THR A 26 12.32 4.31 -4.21
N PHE A 27 12.24 3.39 -5.16
CA PHE A 27 11.49 2.14 -5.01
C PHE A 27 12.05 1.30 -3.87
N GLN A 28 13.37 1.07 -3.85
CA GLN A 28 14.02 0.31 -2.77
C GLN A 28 13.82 0.97 -1.40
N ARG A 29 13.95 2.30 -1.31
CA ARG A 29 13.64 3.05 -0.08
C ARG A 29 12.19 2.81 0.39
N ASN A 30 11.23 2.79 -0.54
CA ASN A 30 9.81 2.58 -0.22
C ASN A 30 9.55 1.13 0.24
N VAL A 31 10.23 0.15 -0.36
CA VAL A 31 10.23 -1.26 0.10
C VAL A 31 10.80 -1.37 1.51
N GLU A 32 11.98 -0.79 1.76
CA GLU A 32 12.59 -0.76 3.10
C GLU A 32 11.68 -0.10 4.14
N SER A 33 11.04 1.02 3.78
CA SER A 33 10.08 1.71 4.65
C SER A 33 8.88 0.82 4.98
N PHE A 34 8.33 0.10 4.00
CA PHE A 34 7.24 -0.84 4.24
C PHE A 34 7.69 -2.04 5.10
N MET A 35 8.88 -2.58 4.87
CA MET A 35 9.42 -3.65 5.72
C MET A 35 9.72 -3.18 7.14
N ASN A 36 10.08 -1.91 7.34
CA ASN A 36 10.17 -1.32 8.66
C ASN A 36 8.79 -1.18 9.31
N PHE A 37 7.74 -0.80 8.56
CA PHE A 37 6.36 -0.84 9.04
C PHE A 37 5.99 -2.23 9.56
N THR A 38 6.25 -3.30 8.80
CA THR A 38 5.89 -4.67 9.24
C THR A 38 6.67 -5.11 10.48
N LYS A 39 7.95 -4.73 10.58
CA LYS A 39 8.80 -4.99 11.75
C LYS A 39 8.27 -4.28 13.00
N GLU A 40 7.95 -3.00 12.90
CA GLU A 40 7.46 -2.22 14.04
C GLU A 40 6.01 -2.58 14.40
N PHE A 41 5.22 -3.00 13.42
CA PHE A 41 3.89 -3.58 13.65
C PHE A 41 3.98 -4.89 14.46
N ARG A 42 4.93 -5.77 14.12
CA ARG A 42 5.24 -6.98 14.90
C ARG A 42 5.71 -6.68 16.32
N ASN A 43 6.44 -5.58 16.51
CA ASN A 43 6.93 -5.14 17.82
C ASN A 43 5.88 -4.33 18.59
N GLU A 44 4.67 -4.18 18.06
CA GLU A 44 3.56 -3.41 18.67
C GLU A 44 3.89 -1.94 18.94
N ASN A 45 4.82 -1.37 18.17
CA ASN A 45 5.29 0.00 18.32
C ASN A 45 4.41 0.98 17.53
N ILE A 46 3.16 1.16 17.96
CA ILE A 46 2.17 1.94 17.21
C ILE A 46 2.60 3.38 16.92
N ASP A 47 3.30 4.06 17.84
CA ASP A 47 3.78 5.43 17.60
C ASP A 47 4.81 5.50 16.47
N VAL A 48 5.75 4.55 16.44
CA VAL A 48 6.76 4.44 15.38
C VAL A 48 6.08 4.11 14.04
N VAL A 49 5.08 3.22 14.06
CA VAL A 49 4.27 2.90 12.89
C VAL A 49 3.56 4.15 12.36
N MET A 50 2.85 4.89 13.22
CA MET A 50 2.09 6.07 12.80
C MET A 50 2.99 7.23 12.35
N ASP A 51 4.22 7.32 12.85
CA ASP A 51 5.21 8.27 12.36
C ASP A 51 5.61 8.01 10.90
N MET A 52 5.45 6.80 10.37
CA MET A 52 5.73 6.52 8.95
C MET A 52 4.68 7.13 8.01
N PHE A 53 3.51 7.50 8.53
CA PHE A 53 2.41 8.10 7.76
C PHE A 53 2.43 9.62 7.84
N ALA A 54 2.14 10.29 6.73
CA ALA A 54 1.92 11.73 6.72
C ALA A 54 0.65 12.09 7.49
N ASP A 55 0.55 13.31 8.03
CA ASP A 55 -0.64 13.74 8.77
C ASP A 55 -1.91 13.76 7.89
N SER A 56 -1.75 13.91 6.58
CA SER A 56 -2.82 13.84 5.57
C SER A 56 -3.08 12.43 5.03
N ALA A 57 -2.53 11.40 5.68
CA ALA A 57 -2.72 10.03 5.25
C ALA A 57 -4.19 9.63 5.30
N LEU A 58 -4.60 8.87 4.28
CA LEU A 58 -5.92 8.27 4.20
C LEU A 58 -5.79 6.76 4.06
N TRP A 59 -6.72 6.04 4.67
CA TRP A 59 -6.77 4.59 4.70
C TRP A 59 -8.05 4.05 4.05
N SER A 60 -7.90 3.05 3.21
CA SER A 60 -8.99 2.23 2.69
C SER A 60 -8.85 0.82 3.29
N PRO A 61 -9.60 0.50 4.37
CA PRO A 61 -9.56 -0.80 5.03
C PRO A 61 -10.02 -1.98 4.15
N PRO A 62 -9.68 -3.22 4.56
CA PRO A 62 -10.16 -4.45 3.94
C PRO A 62 -11.63 -4.76 4.29
N GLU A 63 -12.13 -4.30 5.44
CA GLU A 63 -13.54 -4.46 5.81
C GLU A 63 -14.47 -3.49 5.07
N TYR A 64 -15.74 -3.88 4.95
CA TYR A 64 -16.75 -3.01 4.34
C TYR A 64 -16.89 -1.70 5.12
N ASN A 65 -16.66 -0.58 4.45
CA ASN A 65 -16.65 0.75 5.06
C ASN A 65 -17.43 1.80 4.25
N SER A 66 -18.42 1.35 3.46
CA SER A 66 -19.17 2.18 2.51
C SER A 66 -18.31 2.86 1.44
N TYR A 67 -17.16 2.28 1.10
CA TYR A 67 -16.21 2.80 0.10
C TYR A 67 -15.71 4.22 0.41
N SER A 68 -15.61 4.54 1.70
CA SER A 68 -15.14 5.84 2.18
C SER A 68 -13.66 5.77 2.57
N TRP A 69 -12.92 6.86 2.41
CA TRP A 69 -11.58 6.94 2.97
C TRP A 69 -11.65 7.24 4.47
N LYS A 70 -10.82 6.54 5.23
CA LYS A 70 -10.64 6.71 6.68
C LYS A 70 -9.43 7.59 6.97
N SER A 71 -9.44 8.22 8.12
CA SER A 71 -8.36 9.10 8.58
C SER A 71 -7.14 8.32 9.09
N LYS A 72 -6.03 9.03 9.34
CA LYS A 72 -4.85 8.47 10.02
C LYS A 72 -5.17 7.98 11.44
N ASP A 73 -6.12 8.63 12.13
CA ASP A 73 -6.54 8.21 13.48
C ASP A 73 -7.36 6.92 13.43
N ASP A 74 -8.26 6.79 12.46
CA ASP A 74 -9.00 5.53 12.22
C ASP A 74 -8.03 4.38 11.89
N LEU A 75 -7.00 4.66 11.07
CA LEU A 75 -5.94 3.69 10.78
C LEU A 75 -5.20 3.27 12.06
N ARG A 76 -4.86 4.23 12.93
CA ARG A 76 -4.20 3.94 14.21
C ARG A 76 -5.06 3.02 15.06
N GLU A 77 -6.36 3.28 15.15
CA GLU A 77 -7.31 2.43 15.87
C GLU A 77 -7.34 1.01 15.29
N GLY A 78 -7.47 0.89 13.96
CA GLY A 78 -7.48 -0.40 13.28
C GLY A 78 -6.20 -1.23 13.53
N LEU A 79 -5.03 -0.61 13.37
CA LEU A 79 -3.75 -1.27 13.61
C LEU A 79 -3.58 -1.65 15.09
N THR A 80 -3.99 -0.77 16.01
CA THR A 80 -3.96 -1.06 17.46
C THR A 80 -4.87 -2.24 17.81
N ASN A 81 -6.04 -2.34 17.16
CA ASN A 81 -6.94 -3.47 17.35
C ASN A 81 -6.27 -4.79 16.95
N TYR A 82 -5.57 -4.83 15.82
CA TYR A 82 -4.81 -6.02 15.44
C TYR A 82 -3.69 -6.34 16.42
N MET A 83 -2.89 -5.35 16.86
CA MET A 83 -1.84 -5.54 17.87
C MET A 83 -2.39 -6.11 19.18
N ASN A 84 -3.57 -5.68 19.62
CA ASN A 84 -4.15 -6.12 20.90
C ASN A 84 -4.73 -7.55 20.86
N ASN A 85 -5.14 -8.03 19.69
CA ASN A 85 -5.82 -9.32 19.55
C ASN A 85 -4.94 -10.41 18.92
N PHE A 86 -3.77 -10.04 18.40
CA PHE A 86 -2.88 -10.96 17.72
C PHE A 86 -1.42 -10.72 18.10
N ASP A 87 -0.77 -11.80 18.53
CA ASP A 87 0.66 -11.84 18.81
C ASP A 87 1.43 -12.33 17.58
N GLU A 88 2.74 -12.07 17.58
CA GLU A 88 3.69 -12.54 16.55
C GLU A 88 3.31 -12.17 15.10
N LEU A 89 2.59 -11.07 14.90
CA LEU A 89 2.19 -10.52 13.60
C LEU A 89 3.39 -10.41 12.65
N THR A 90 3.53 -11.35 11.72
CA THR A 90 4.69 -11.47 10.84
C THR A 90 4.24 -11.46 9.39
N PHE A 91 4.78 -10.50 8.62
CA PHE A 91 4.55 -10.42 7.18
C PHE A 91 5.65 -11.14 6.41
N THR A 92 5.26 -12.02 5.50
CA THR A 92 6.17 -12.63 4.53
C THR A 92 5.84 -12.09 3.14
N PRO A 93 6.76 -11.35 2.49
CA PRO A 93 6.52 -10.83 1.15
C PRO A 93 6.51 -11.95 0.10
N GLY A 94 5.72 -11.75 -0.94
CA GLY A 94 5.64 -12.63 -2.10
C GLY A 94 4.44 -13.57 -2.10
N ILE A 95 4.26 -14.24 -3.23
CA ILE A 95 3.17 -15.20 -3.45
C ILE A 95 3.76 -16.53 -3.87
N ASN A 96 3.43 -17.58 -3.12
CA ASN A 96 3.68 -18.96 -3.54
C ASN A 96 2.68 -19.34 -4.63
N LEU A 97 3.20 -19.62 -5.81
CA LEU A 97 2.47 -20.23 -6.93
C LEU A 97 2.68 -21.75 -6.91
N PRO A 98 1.89 -22.52 -7.68
CA PRO A 98 2.16 -23.93 -7.92
C PRO A 98 3.59 -24.16 -8.44
N GLU A 99 4.09 -25.38 -8.26
CA GLU A 99 5.41 -25.82 -8.76
C GLU A 99 6.60 -25.04 -8.16
N ASP A 100 6.51 -24.71 -6.86
CA ASP A 100 7.56 -24.03 -6.08
C ASP A 100 8.00 -22.67 -6.68
N ASN A 101 7.13 -22.03 -7.46
CA ASN A 101 7.41 -20.72 -8.04
C ASN A 101 6.99 -19.61 -7.06
N VAL A 102 7.85 -18.62 -6.86
CA VAL A 102 7.62 -17.50 -5.94
C VAL A 102 7.63 -16.20 -6.72
N VAL A 103 6.54 -15.45 -6.64
CA VAL A 103 6.45 -14.09 -7.18
C VAL A 103 6.92 -13.10 -6.12
N ASP A 104 7.68 -12.09 -6.55
CA ASP A 104 8.15 -11.01 -5.68
C ASP A 104 6.98 -10.28 -4.99
N GLY A 105 7.22 -9.84 -3.76
CA GLY A 105 6.23 -9.15 -2.93
C GLY A 105 6.01 -7.68 -3.29
N PHE A 106 6.88 -7.06 -4.09
CA PHE A 106 6.90 -5.60 -4.27
C PHE A 106 6.96 -5.20 -5.74
N TRP A 107 6.07 -4.30 -6.14
CA TRP A 107 6.03 -3.77 -7.51
C TRP A 107 5.75 -2.28 -7.52
N GLY A 108 6.60 -1.50 -8.19
CA GLY A 108 6.43 -0.06 -8.36
C GLY A 108 5.69 0.30 -9.66
N GLY A 109 4.86 1.34 -9.63
CA GLY A 109 4.26 1.93 -10.84
C GLY A 109 3.16 1.08 -11.50
N SER A 110 2.76 1.41 -12.72
CA SER A 110 1.65 0.82 -13.48
C SER A 110 1.95 0.81 -14.99
N ARG A 111 3.01 0.09 -15.40
CA ARG A 111 3.54 0.19 -16.77
C ARG A 111 2.51 -0.10 -17.87
N TYR A 112 1.64 -1.08 -17.66
CA TYR A 112 0.64 -1.49 -18.64
C TYR A 112 -0.77 -1.30 -18.07
N ARG A 113 -1.69 -0.89 -18.94
CA ARG A 113 -3.09 -0.63 -18.62
C ARG A 113 -4.00 -1.32 -19.63
N SER A 114 -5.16 -1.77 -19.18
CA SER A 114 -6.13 -2.50 -20.00
C SER A 114 -6.88 -1.64 -21.01
N ASP A 115 -7.05 -0.34 -20.72
CA ASP A 115 -7.82 0.59 -21.56
C ASP A 115 -6.96 1.35 -22.57
N GLY A 116 -5.63 1.37 -22.41
CA GLY A 116 -4.71 2.16 -23.25
C GLY A 116 -4.95 3.69 -23.17
N ASP A 117 -5.86 4.10 -22.29
CA ASP A 117 -6.46 5.43 -22.06
C ASP A 117 -5.49 6.52 -21.58
N ASN A 118 -4.67 7.14 -22.43
CA ASN A 118 -3.74 8.19 -22.01
C ASN A 118 -4.38 9.57 -21.69
N ASN A 119 -5.70 9.72 -21.75
CA ASN A 119 -6.45 10.91 -21.27
C ASN A 119 -7.23 10.68 -19.98
N THR A 120 -7.01 9.55 -19.30
CA THR A 120 -7.63 9.27 -17.99
C THR A 120 -6.69 9.66 -16.85
N SER A 121 -7.24 9.90 -15.66
CA SER A 121 -6.49 10.26 -14.44
C SER A 121 -5.50 9.19 -13.94
N SER A 122 -5.42 8.04 -14.59
CA SER A 122 -4.66 6.87 -14.14
C SER A 122 -3.50 6.52 -15.07
N LEU A 123 -2.78 7.50 -15.65
CA LEU A 123 -1.70 7.28 -16.64
C LEU A 123 -0.76 6.12 -16.29
N SER A 124 -0.29 5.39 -17.31
CA SER A 124 0.82 4.46 -17.14
C SER A 124 1.98 5.21 -16.52
N SER A 125 2.46 4.74 -15.38
CA SER A 125 3.47 5.46 -14.62
C SER A 125 4.59 4.51 -14.20
N ALA A 126 5.82 4.98 -14.27
CA ALA A 126 6.97 4.32 -13.66
C ALA A 126 7.24 4.85 -12.25
N ASN A 127 6.26 5.55 -11.66
CA ASN A 127 6.42 6.22 -10.38
C ASN A 127 6.67 5.19 -9.26
N PRO A 128 7.85 5.22 -8.64
CA PRO A 128 8.22 4.29 -7.57
C PRO A 128 7.45 4.52 -6.26
N ASN A 129 6.77 5.66 -6.12
CA ASN A 129 5.95 6.00 -4.97
C ASN A 129 4.54 5.40 -5.01
N ASN A 130 4.20 4.63 -6.05
CA ASN A 130 3.04 3.74 -6.05
C ASN A 130 3.54 2.31 -5.87
N LEU A 131 3.53 1.84 -4.62
CA LEU A 131 4.02 0.52 -4.24
C LEU A 131 2.83 -0.44 -4.13
N ARG A 132 2.84 -1.49 -4.95
CA ARG A 132 2.00 -2.67 -4.74
C ARG A 132 2.74 -3.66 -3.85
N VAL A 133 2.04 -4.20 -2.88
CA VAL A 133 2.57 -5.16 -1.92
C VAL A 133 1.74 -6.43 -1.97
N TYR A 134 2.41 -7.57 -2.05
CA TYR A 134 1.84 -8.90 -2.00
C TYR A 134 2.54 -9.70 -0.90
N GLY A 135 1.77 -10.44 -0.11
CA GLY A 135 2.36 -11.32 0.88
C GLY A 135 1.34 -12.07 1.70
N THR A 136 1.82 -12.65 2.79
CA THR A 136 0.99 -13.35 3.77
C THR A 136 1.32 -12.83 5.17
N TRP A 137 0.29 -12.43 5.90
CA TRP A 137 0.38 -12.23 7.34
C TRP A 137 0.18 -13.56 8.05
N SER A 138 1.01 -13.82 9.05
CA SER A 138 0.85 -14.90 10.03
C SER A 138 0.83 -14.31 11.43
N SER A 139 0.03 -14.89 12.31
CA SER A 139 -0.10 -14.44 13.70
C SER A 139 -0.64 -15.54 14.61
N ILE A 140 -0.65 -15.25 15.90
CA ILE A 140 -1.31 -16.05 16.93
C ILE A 140 -2.42 -15.21 17.53
N HIS A 141 -3.67 -15.66 17.51
CA HIS A 141 -4.76 -14.98 18.20
C HIS A 141 -4.53 -15.06 19.72
N THR A 142 -4.41 -13.91 20.39
CA THR A 142 -3.93 -13.79 21.77
C THR A 142 -4.80 -14.58 22.75
N GLU A 143 -6.12 -14.54 22.61
CA GLU A 143 -7.04 -15.20 23.56
C GLU A 143 -7.06 -16.73 23.39
N SER A 144 -7.09 -17.22 22.13
CA SER A 144 -7.29 -18.66 21.87
C SER A 144 -5.99 -19.43 21.62
N GLY A 145 -4.87 -18.73 21.38
CA GLY A 145 -3.59 -19.33 20.98
C GLY A 145 -3.60 -19.94 19.58
N LYS A 146 -4.68 -19.76 18.80
CA LYS A 146 -4.79 -20.30 17.44
C LYS A 146 -3.93 -19.51 16.46
N LYS A 147 -3.22 -20.22 15.60
CA LYS A 147 -2.46 -19.60 14.51
C LYS A 147 -3.41 -19.19 13.39
N THR A 148 -3.20 -17.99 12.85
CA THR A 148 -3.95 -17.52 11.68
C THR A 148 -3.01 -17.13 10.55
N TYR A 149 -3.50 -17.26 9.32
CA TYR A 149 -2.81 -16.86 8.10
C TYR A 149 -3.76 -16.11 7.18
N SER A 150 -3.27 -15.03 6.59
CA SER A 150 -4.06 -14.21 5.67
C SER A 150 -3.23 -13.75 4.48
N LYS A 151 -3.63 -14.16 3.28
CA LYS A 151 -3.09 -13.58 2.04
C LYS A 151 -3.50 -12.12 1.98
N TRP A 152 -2.55 -11.26 1.70
CA TRP A 152 -2.71 -9.82 1.81
C TRP A 152 -2.17 -9.11 0.58
N TYR A 153 -2.93 -8.13 0.12
CA TYR A 153 -2.56 -7.24 -0.97
C TYR A 153 -2.76 -5.80 -0.54
N ALA A 154 -1.85 -4.92 -0.93
CA ALA A 154 -2.01 -3.49 -0.72
C ALA A 154 -1.46 -2.63 -1.86
N ILE A 155 -2.00 -1.42 -1.94
CA ILE A 155 -1.43 -0.30 -2.69
C ILE A 155 -1.09 0.80 -1.69
N VAL A 156 0.20 1.09 -1.56
CA VAL A 156 0.76 2.09 -0.66
C VAL A 156 1.33 3.23 -1.48
N ASN A 157 0.89 4.46 -1.21
CA ASN A 157 1.44 5.64 -1.85
C ASN A 157 2.34 6.44 -0.91
N PHE A 158 3.49 6.85 -1.42
CA PHE A 158 4.46 7.67 -0.71
C PHE A 158 4.49 9.11 -1.26
N ASN A 159 4.81 10.08 -0.41
CA ASN A 159 5.18 11.42 -0.87
C ASN A 159 6.71 11.55 -1.05
N GLU A 160 7.17 12.71 -1.53
CA GLU A 160 8.60 12.97 -1.75
C GLU A 160 9.44 12.83 -0.47
N ALA A 161 8.86 13.18 0.69
CA ALA A 161 9.48 13.01 2.00
C ALA A 161 9.57 11.55 2.48
N GLY A 162 9.05 10.58 1.70
CA GLY A 162 9.07 9.16 2.04
C GLY A 162 8.02 8.75 3.08
N LYS A 163 7.01 9.60 3.34
CA LYS A 163 5.89 9.27 4.22
C LYS A 163 4.76 8.63 3.42
N ILE A 164 4.06 7.68 4.04
CA ILE A 164 2.87 7.07 3.45
C ILE A 164 1.72 8.08 3.49
N VAL A 165 1.09 8.32 2.34
CA VAL A 165 -0.07 9.21 2.19
C VAL A 165 -1.36 8.47 1.83
N ARG A 166 -1.27 7.28 1.24
CA ARG A 166 -2.43 6.40 1.02
C ARG A 166 -2.07 4.99 1.40
N PHE A 167 -2.94 4.34 2.16
CA PHE A 167 -2.82 2.94 2.53
C PHE A 167 -4.11 2.24 2.12
N ASN A 168 -4.03 1.31 1.18
CA ASN A 168 -5.20 0.58 0.70
C ASN A 168 -4.86 -0.88 0.83
N ASP A 169 -5.65 -1.63 1.57
CA ASP A 169 -5.35 -3.03 1.78
C ASP A 169 -6.58 -3.94 1.67
N TRP A 170 -6.32 -5.16 1.23
CA TRP A 170 -7.32 -6.18 0.96
C TRP A 170 -6.84 -7.52 1.51
N PHE A 171 -7.70 -8.11 2.32
CA PHE A 171 -7.61 -9.51 2.72
C PHE A 171 -8.97 -10.00 3.21
N ASN A 172 -9.07 -11.30 3.47
CA ASN A 172 -10.29 -11.90 4.01
C ASN A 172 -10.34 -11.74 5.55
N VAL A 173 -10.93 -10.65 6.03
CA VAL A 173 -11.10 -10.37 7.47
C VAL A 173 -11.91 -11.48 8.15
N ASP A 174 -13.04 -11.87 7.57
CA ASP A 174 -13.92 -12.93 8.11
C ASP A 174 -13.19 -14.29 8.16
N GLY A 175 -12.24 -14.52 7.24
CA GLY A 175 -11.41 -15.71 7.21
C GLY A 175 -10.48 -15.87 8.42
N LEU A 176 -10.11 -14.78 9.10
CA LEU A 176 -9.39 -14.87 10.37
C LEU A 176 -10.28 -15.46 11.46
N GLN A 177 -11.54 -15.01 11.54
CA GLN A 177 -12.48 -15.50 12.56
C GLN A 177 -12.80 -16.99 12.37
N VAL A 178 -12.91 -17.45 11.13
CA VAL A 178 -13.08 -18.89 10.84
C VAL A 178 -11.92 -19.70 11.41
N GLN A 179 -10.66 -19.28 11.15
CA GLN A 179 -9.47 -19.96 11.66
C GLN A 179 -9.36 -19.97 13.19
N ILE A 180 -9.88 -18.93 13.86
CA ILE A 180 -9.91 -18.85 15.31
C ILE A 180 -10.89 -19.87 15.92
N ASN A 181 -11.97 -20.19 15.19
CA ASN A 181 -13.07 -21.03 15.67
C ASN A 181 -12.92 -22.52 15.33
N GLU A 182 -12.07 -22.88 14.38
CA GLU A 182 -11.64 -24.27 14.08
C GLU A 182 -10.67 -24.78 15.16
#